data_AF-A0A842VQ05-F1
#
_entry.id   AF-A0A842VQ05-F1
#
_cell.length_a   1.000
_cell.length_b   1.000
_cell.length_c   1.000
_cell.angle_alpha   90.00
_cell.angle_beta   90.00
_cell.angle_gamma   90.00
#
_symmetry.space_group_name_H-M   'P 1'
#
loop_
_entity.id
_entity.type
_entity.pdbx_description
1 polymer ?
#
loop_
_entity_poly.entity_id
_entity_poly.type
_entity_poly.pdbx_seq_one_letter_code
_entity_poly.pdbx_strand_id
1 'polypeptide(L)' 'MYDKVSISTGSAVANVIFEFEEDESVIRGFLGLAEYFHTVVIKRKDEFYIPHSTLLFKLESS' A
#
# COMPACT_ATOMS: atom_id res chain seq x y z
N MET A 1 6.40 -15.15 0.82
CA MET A 1 6.74 -13.72 0.68
C MET A 1 7.48 -13.56 -0.63
N TYR A 2 6.98 -12.74 -1.56
CA TYR A 2 7.64 -12.51 -2.85
C TYR A 2 8.69 -11.41 -2.67
N ASP A 3 9.95 -11.81 -2.57
CA ASP A 3 11.05 -10.96 -2.06
C ASP A 3 11.62 -9.97 -3.10
N LYS A 4 11.16 -10.00 -4.35
CA LYS A 4 11.65 -9.10 -5.41
C LYS A 4 10.52 -8.65 -6.33
N VAL A 5 9.79 -7.63 -5.89
CA VAL A 5 8.89 -6.86 -6.78
C VAL A 5 9.50 -5.48 -7.01
N SER A 6 9.82 -5.17 -8.27
CA SER A 6 10.27 -3.83 -8.66
C SER A 6 9.05 -2.91 -8.79
N ILE A 7 8.77 -2.13 -7.74
CA ILE A 7 7.74 -1.09 -7.79
C ILE A 7 8.33 0.15 -8.48
N SER A 8 7.96 0.38 -9.74
CA SER A 8 8.27 1.64 -10.42
C SER A 8 7.17 2.66 -10.12
N THR A 9 7.40 3.53 -9.13
CA THR A 9 6.49 4.62 -8.77
C THR A 9 6.32 5.67 -9.87
N GLY A 10 7.25 5.73 -10.82
CA GLY A 10 7.28 6.74 -11.89
C GLY A 10 6.12 6.71 -12.90
N SER A 11 5.27 5.68 -12.88
CA SER A 11 4.10 5.59 -13.76
C SER A 11 2.75 5.65 -13.01
N ALA A 12 2.76 5.82 -11.68
CA ALA A 12 1.55 6.04 -10.91
C ALA A 12 1.11 7.51 -11.08
N VAL A 13 -0.13 7.72 -11.53
CA VAL A 13 -0.72 9.04 -11.74
C VAL A 13 -1.09 9.68 -10.39
N ALA A 14 -1.37 8.87 -9.37
CA ALA A 14 -1.63 9.37 -8.01
C ALA A 14 -1.14 8.38 -6.94
N ASN A 15 -0.54 8.95 -5.88
CA ASN A 15 -0.13 8.24 -4.67
C ASN A 15 -1.09 8.62 -3.54
N VAL A 16 -1.60 7.63 -2.82
CA VAL A 16 -2.49 7.82 -1.67
C VAL A 16 -1.79 7.28 -0.43
N ILE A 17 -1.64 8.11 0.59
CA ILE A 17 -0.90 7.76 1.81
C ILE A 17 -1.88 7.56 2.95
N PHE A 18 -1.73 6.44 3.65
CA PHE A 18 -2.36 6.12 4.91
C PHE A 18 -1.32 6.31 5.99
N GLU A 19 -1.57 7.26 6.88
CA GLU A 19 -0.72 7.52 8.04
C GLU A 19 -1.28 6.75 9.24
N PHE A 20 -0.46 5.86 9.80
CA PHE A 20 -0.82 5.11 11.00
C PHE A 20 -0.46 5.92 12.25
N GLU A 21 -1.49 6.42 12.94
CA GLU A 21 -1.37 7.15 14.22
C GLU A 21 -1.86 6.29 15.40
N GLU A 22 -1.30 5.08 15.55
CA GLU A 22 -1.69 4.09 16.58
C GLU A 22 -3.16 3.59 16.49
N ASP A 23 -3.90 3.96 15.45
CA ASP A 23 -5.26 3.49 15.19
C ASP A 23 -5.27 2.28 14.23
N GLU A 24 -5.60 1.11 14.77
CA GLU A 24 -5.74 -0.13 13.98
C GLU A 24 -6.81 -0.04 12.87
N SER A 25 -7.75 0.90 12.96
CA SER A 25 -8.76 1.11 11.91
C SER A 25 -8.12 1.48 10.56
N VAL A 26 -7.00 2.19 10.59
CA VAL A 26 -6.22 2.57 9.39
C VAL A 26 -5.65 1.33 8.72
N ILE A 27 -5.07 0.41 9.51
CA ILE A 27 -4.53 -0.87 9.02
C ILE A 27 -5.66 -1.70 8.41
N ARG A 28 -6.81 -1.81 9.09
CA ARG A 28 -7.97 -2.56 8.58
C ARG A 28 -8.51 -1.97 7.28
N GLY A 29 -8.59 -0.64 7.18
CA GLY A 29 -8.99 0.05 5.95
C GLY A 29 -8.03 -0.22 4.79
N PHE A 30 -6.73 -0.12 5.05
CA PHE A 30 -5.69 -0.41 4.06
C PHE A 30 -5.76 -1.87 3.56
N LEU A 31 -5.85 -2.85 4.47
CA LEU A 31 -6.00 -4.26 4.13
C LEU A 31 -7.31 -4.55 3.39
N GLY A 32 -8.40 -3.89 3.80
CA GLY A 32 -9.70 -4.00 3.14
C GLY A 32 -9.66 -3.48 1.69
N LEU A 33 -8.85 -2.47 1.39
CA LEU A 33 -8.64 -2.02 0.00
C LEU A 33 -7.92 -3.06 -0.84
N ALA A 34 -6.93 -3.76 -0.29
CA ALA A 34 -6.25 -4.84 -1.00
C ALA A 34 -7.22 -5.98 -1.36
N GLU A 35 -8.10 -6.34 -0.41
CA GLU A 35 -9.16 -7.34 -0.63
C GLU A 35 -10.18 -6.86 -1.67
N TYR A 36 -10.67 -5.62 -1.53
CA TYR A 36 -11.65 -5.02 -2.44
C TYR A 36 -11.15 -5.02 -3.90
N PHE A 37 -9.90 -4.61 -4.12
CA PHE A 37 -9.29 -4.59 -5.46
C PHE A 37 -8.72 -5.95 -5.90
N HIS A 38 -8.90 -7.02 -5.10
CA HIS A 38 -8.37 -8.35 -5.39
C HIS A 38 -6.87 -8.34 -5.74
N THR A 39 -6.11 -7.57 -4.97
CA THR A 39 -4.69 -7.31 -5.20
C THR A 39 -3.86 -7.72 -3.98
N VAL A 40 -2.55 -7.58 -4.09
CA VAL A 40 -1.59 -7.96 -3.05
C VAL A 40 -1.02 -6.75 -2.34
N VAL A 41 -0.76 -6.90 -1.05
CA VAL A 41 0.05 -5.94 -0.28
C VAL A 41 1.52 -6.30 -0.44
N ILE A 42 2.34 -5.33 -0.82
CA ILE A 42 3.78 -5.46 -0.95
C ILE A 42 4.45 -4.74 0.21
N LYS A 43 5.29 -5.45 0.97
CA LYS A 43 6.11 -4.85 2.03
C LYS A 43 7.49 -4.49 1.48
N ARG A 44 7.97 -3.28 1.76
CA ARG A 44 9.35 -2.85 1.48
C ARG A 44 9.88 -2.05 2.66
N LYS A 45 10.91 -2.57 3.34
CA LYS A 45 11.39 -2.01 4.63
C LYS A 45 10.23 -1.88 5.62
N ASP A 46 9.95 -0.68 6.09
CA ASP A 46 8.92 -0.35 7.07
C ASP A 46 7.65 0.24 6.41
N GLU A 47 7.57 0.13 5.08
CA GLU A 47 6.47 0.68 4.27
C GLU A 47 5.68 -0.46 3.61
N PHE A 48 4.37 -0.27 3.46
CA PHE A 48 3.50 -1.21 2.76
C PHE A 48 2.81 -0.52 1.59
N TYR A 49 2.60 -1.27 0.51
CA TYR A 49 2.08 -0.73 -0.74
C TYR A 49 0.99 -1.62 -1.34
N ILE A 50 -0.01 -0.99 -1.95
CA ILE A 50 -1.00 -1.65 -2.80
C ILE A 50 -0.94 -0.98 -4.18
N PRO A 51 -0.39 -1.63 -5.20
CA PRO A 51 -0.50 -1.15 -6.57
C PRO A 51 -1.87 -1.50 -7.15
N HIS A 52 -2.52 -0.53 -7.78
CA HIS A 52 -3.76 -0.76 -8.51
C HIS A 52 -3.91 0.21 -9.69
N SER A 53 -3.82 -0.31 -10.92
CA SER A 53 -3.87 0.50 -12.14
C SER A 53 -2.86 1.65 -12.10
N THR A 54 -3.32 2.91 -12.13
CA THR A 54 -2.49 4.12 -12.04
C THR A 54 -2.38 4.67 -10.61
N LEU A 55 -2.93 3.97 -9.62
CA LEU A 55 -2.89 4.34 -8.21
C LEU A 55 -1.87 3.49 -7.45
N LEU A 56 -1.18 4.12 -6.52
CA LEU A 56 -0.37 3.43 -5.52
C LEU A 56 -0.81 3.88 -4.13
N PHE A 57 -1.38 2.96 -3.37
CA PHE A 57 -1.66 3.19 -1.96
C PHE A 57 -0.44 2.82 -1.15
N LYS A 58 -0.07 3.66 -0.19
CA LYS A 58 1.05 3.46 0.73
C LYS A 58 0.54 3.55 2.16
N LEU A 59 0.95 2.63 3.00
CA LEU A 59 0.81 2.73 4.45
C LEU A 59 2.19 3.05 5.03
N GLU A 60 2.26 4.14 5.78
CA GLU A 60 3.44 4.57 6.52
C GLU A 60 3.09 4.85 7.99
N SER A 61 4.11 4.71 8.84
CA SER A 61 4.06 5.10 10.24
C SER A 61 4.95 6.33 10.40
N SER A 62 4.42 7.36 11.03
CA SER A 62 5.19 8.53 11.48
C SER A 62 5.80 8.30 12.86
#